data_AF-A0A9C9Q3W8-F1
#
_entry.id   AF-A0A9C9Q3W8-F1
#
_cell.length_a   1.000
_cell.length_b   1.000
_cell.length_c   1.000
_cell.angle_alpha   90.00
_cell.angle_beta   90.00
_cell.angle_gamma   90.00
#
_symmetry.space_group_name_H-M   'P 1'
#
loop_
_entity.id
_entity.type
_entity.pdbx_description
1 polymer ?
#
loop_
_entity_poly.entity_id
_entity_poly.type
_entity_poly.pdbx_seq_one_letter_code
_entity_poly.pdbx_strand_id
1 'polypeptide(L)'
;MTKRSGIGIVVLLIALMMSVGGAYAAEKNIAGSMRDGEGDPVAGKEKAEMCGGCHGAEGMSIDPTTFPHLAGQYAGYIFKQTLDFQLGNRNDDTMSAMAGMVTEAQDLKD
;
A
#
# COMPACT_ATOMS: atom_id res chain seq x y z
N MET A 1 3.95 7.31 -68.16
CA MET A 1 4.20 6.22 -67.18
C MET A 1 4.65 6.84 -65.86
N THR A 2 3.72 6.93 -64.91
CA THR A 2 3.87 7.59 -63.60
C THR A 2 4.46 6.65 -62.56
N LYS A 3 5.69 6.87 -62.10
CA LYS A 3 6.26 6.18 -60.92
C LYS A 3 5.72 6.88 -59.66
N ARG A 4 4.60 6.39 -59.11
CA ARG A 4 4.04 6.89 -57.84
C ARG A 4 4.91 6.38 -56.69
N SER A 5 5.49 7.34 -55.96
CA SER A 5 6.42 7.17 -54.86
C SER A 5 5.73 6.48 -53.67
N GLY A 6 6.08 5.21 -53.40
CA GLY A 6 5.58 4.41 -52.28
C GLY A 6 6.18 4.78 -50.91
N ILE A 7 7.08 5.78 -50.87
CA ILE A 7 7.80 6.18 -49.66
C ILE A 7 6.89 7.01 -48.71
N GLY A 8 5.92 7.76 -49.26
CA GLY A 8 5.03 8.62 -48.46
C GLY A 8 4.03 7.86 -47.58
N ILE A 9 3.58 6.68 -48.00
CA ILE A 9 2.60 5.88 -47.23
C ILE A 9 3.27 5.18 -46.05
N VAL A 10 4.53 4.73 -46.20
CA VAL A 10 5.25 4.02 -45.14
C VAL A 10 5.64 4.97 -43.99
N VAL A 11 6.03 6.21 -44.29
CA VAL A 11 6.38 7.22 -43.27
C VAL A 11 5.15 7.66 -42.45
N LEU A 12 3.97 7.73 -43.08
CA LEU A 12 2.73 8.11 -42.39
C LEU A 12 2.24 7.02 -41.42
N LEU A 13 2.47 5.74 -41.74
CA LEU A 13 2.06 4.60 -40.91
C LEU A 13 2.98 4.40 -39.70
N ILE A 14 4.28 4.72 -39.82
CA ILE A 14 5.23 4.64 -38.70
C ILE A 14 4.93 5.73 -37.65
N ALA A 15 4.55 6.93 -38.07
CA ALA A 15 4.19 8.03 -37.16
C ALA A 15 2.93 7.74 -36.33
N LEU A 16 1.98 6.96 -36.86
CA LEU A 16 0.74 6.60 -36.17
C LEU A 16 0.96 5.60 -35.01
N MET A 17 2.03 4.81 -35.05
CA MET A 17 2.32 3.83 -33.99
C MET A 17 3.05 4.42 -32.78
N MET A 18 3.63 5.62 -32.89
CA MET A 18 4.35 6.26 -31.78
C MET A 18 3.45 7.06 -30.83
N SER A 19 2.18 7.30 -31.17
CA SER A 19 1.25 8.08 -30.33
C SER A 19 0.46 7.26 -29.31
N VAL A 20 0.59 5.92 -29.29
CA VAL A 20 -0.17 5.03 -28.38
C VAL A 20 0.66 4.57 -27.17
N GLY A 21 1.98 4.76 -27.19
CA GLY A 21 2.88 4.27 -26.12
C GLY A 21 2.90 5.09 -24.82
N GLY A 22 2.40 6.33 -24.82
CA GLY A 22 2.51 7.25 -23.67
C GLY A 22 1.52 6.99 -22.52
N ALA A 23 0.44 6.23 -22.75
CA ALA A 23 -0.62 6.03 -21.76
C ALA A 23 -0.36 4.86 -20.79
N TYR A 24 0.45 3.87 -21.16
CA TYR A 24 0.65 2.65 -20.37
C TYR A 24 1.58 2.79 -19.17
N ALA A 25 2.30 3.91 -19.02
CA ALA A 25 3.29 4.08 -17.95
C ALA A 25 2.71 4.65 -16.64
N ALA A 26 1.50 5.23 -16.65
CA ALA A 26 0.92 5.89 -15.48
C ALA A 26 0.13 4.95 -14.54
N GLU A 27 -0.38 3.80 -15.04
CA GLU A 27 -1.18 2.88 -14.24
C GLU A 27 -0.37 2.05 -13.23
N LYS A 28 0.93 1.85 -13.45
CA LYS A 28 1.75 0.95 -12.60
C LYS A 28 2.02 1.47 -11.18
N ASN A 29 1.73 2.74 -10.87
CA ASN A 29 2.04 3.34 -9.57
C ASN A 29 0.82 3.53 -8.65
N ILE A 30 -0.40 3.33 -9.15
CA ILE A 30 -1.62 3.51 -8.33
C ILE A 30 -1.80 2.35 -7.35
N ALA A 31 -1.37 1.14 -7.70
CA ALA A 31 -1.46 -0.03 -6.83
C ALA A 31 -0.44 -0.05 -5.67
N GLY A 32 0.74 0.54 -5.87
CA GLY A 32 1.73 0.73 -4.80
C GLY A 32 1.26 1.76 -3.78
N SER A 33 0.72 2.89 -4.26
CA SER A 33 0.35 4.02 -3.40
C SER A 33 -0.82 3.75 -2.44
N MET A 34 -1.61 2.69 -2.64
CA MET A 34 -2.70 2.34 -1.70
C MET A 34 -2.23 1.43 -0.57
N ARG A 35 -1.12 0.70 -0.77
CA ARG A 35 -0.55 -0.20 0.23
C ARG A 35 0.22 0.60 1.28
N ASP A 36 0.92 1.61 0.81
CA ASP A 36 1.71 2.51 1.64
C ASP A 36 0.80 3.56 2.29
N GLY A 37 1.09 3.89 3.55
CA GLY A 37 0.35 4.89 4.32
C GLY A 37 0.90 6.30 4.12
N GLU A 38 0.27 7.26 4.79
CA GLU A 38 0.70 8.67 4.82
C GLU A 38 1.74 8.96 5.92
N GLY A 39 2.05 7.98 6.76
CA GLY A 39 2.99 8.10 7.88
C GLY A 39 4.46 7.91 7.51
N ASP A 40 5.31 8.08 8.51
CA ASP A 40 6.76 7.85 8.41
C ASP A 40 7.09 6.37 8.71
N PRO A 41 7.54 5.60 7.71
CA PRO A 41 7.83 4.17 7.90
C PRO A 41 9.01 3.89 8.85
N VAL A 42 9.91 4.85 9.08
CA VAL A 42 11.02 4.70 10.03
C VAL A 42 10.48 4.85 11.46
N ALA A 43 9.68 5.88 11.71
CA ALA A 43 9.02 6.07 13.00
C ALA A 43 8.03 4.94 13.29
N GLY A 44 7.28 4.50 12.29
CA GLY A 44 6.35 3.37 12.36
C GLY A 44 7.03 2.08 12.77
N LYS A 45 8.21 1.80 12.20
CA LYS A 45 9.00 0.62 12.57
C LYS A 45 9.41 0.62 14.05
N GLU A 46 9.85 1.76 14.58
CA GLU A 46 10.23 1.90 16.00
C GLU A 46 9.01 1.70 16.92
N LYS A 47 7.87 2.30 16.58
CA LYS A 47 6.62 2.14 17.34
C LYS A 47 6.08 0.71 17.29
N ALA A 48 6.21 0.05 16.15
CA ALA A 48 5.73 -1.32 15.93
C ALA A 48 6.48 -2.39 16.73
N GLU A 49 7.60 -2.06 17.40
CA GLU A 49 8.33 -3.01 18.26
C GLU A 49 7.43 -3.62 19.34
N MET A 50 6.51 -2.83 19.92
CA MET A 50 5.56 -3.32 20.93
C MET A 50 4.55 -4.34 20.37
N CYS A 51 4.30 -4.31 19.06
CA CYS A 51 3.37 -5.19 18.37
C CYS A 51 4.00 -6.54 18.04
N GLY A 52 5.33 -6.57 17.91
CA GLY A 52 6.11 -7.73 17.47
C GLY A 52 6.06 -8.93 18.41
N GLY A 53 5.72 -8.71 19.68
CA GLY A 53 5.58 -9.79 20.68
C GLY A 53 4.48 -10.80 20.32
N CYS A 54 3.41 -10.36 19.67
CA CYS A 54 2.29 -11.21 19.25
C CYS A 54 2.25 -11.38 17.73
N HIS A 55 2.49 -10.31 16.97
CA HIS A 55 2.38 -10.31 15.51
C HIS A 55 3.68 -10.71 14.80
N GLY A 56 4.74 -11.02 15.54
CA GLY A 56 6.08 -11.31 15.01
C GLY A 56 6.87 -10.03 14.71
N ALA A 57 8.20 -10.08 14.82
CA ALA A 57 9.07 -8.91 14.65
C ALA A 57 8.92 -8.20 13.30
N GLU A 58 8.65 -8.98 12.24
CA GLU A 58 8.42 -8.46 10.88
C GLU A 58 6.92 -8.46 10.51
N GLY A 59 6.02 -8.50 11.50
CA GLY A 59 4.58 -8.64 11.28
C GLY A 59 4.14 -10.00 10.76
N MET A 60 5.02 -11.01 10.84
CA MET A 60 4.74 -12.41 10.50
C MET A 60 4.63 -13.27 11.77
N SER A 61 3.41 -13.38 12.31
CA SER A 61 3.10 -14.21 13.47
C SER A 61 3.45 -15.69 13.30
N ILE A 62 3.85 -16.33 14.40
CA ILE A 62 4.05 -17.79 14.50
C ILE A 62 2.74 -18.57 14.76
N ASP A 63 1.70 -17.88 15.24
CA ASP A 63 0.33 -18.41 15.41
C ASP A 63 -0.65 -17.44 14.74
N PRO A 64 -0.81 -17.53 13.39
CA PRO A 64 -1.67 -16.64 12.63
C PRO A 64 -3.17 -16.82 12.93
N THR A 65 -3.56 -17.91 13.61
CA THR A 65 -4.96 -18.16 13.98
C THR A 65 -5.41 -17.29 15.14
N THR A 66 -4.48 -17.01 16.06
CA THR A 66 -4.71 -16.15 17.24
C THR A 66 -4.23 -14.73 16.99
N PHE A 67 -3.03 -14.57 16.43
CA PHE A 67 -2.41 -13.27 16.16
C PHE A 67 -2.19 -13.12 14.65
N PRO A 68 -3.04 -12.38 13.93
CA PRO A 68 -2.96 -12.31 12.48
C PRO A 68 -1.65 -11.68 12.00
N HIS A 69 -1.24 -12.03 10.77
CA HIS A 69 -0.13 -11.33 10.10
C HIS A 69 -0.50 -9.86 9.83
N LEU A 70 0.44 -8.97 10.11
CA LEU A 70 0.36 -7.55 9.75
C LEU A 70 1.19 -7.25 8.48
N ALA A 71 2.21 -8.06 8.21
CA ALA A 71 3.09 -7.91 7.06
C ALA A 71 2.31 -7.90 5.74
N GLY A 72 2.55 -6.88 4.93
CA GLY A 72 1.97 -6.75 3.59
C GLY A 72 0.49 -6.33 3.55
N GLN A 73 -0.13 -6.08 4.71
CA GLN A 73 -1.46 -5.49 4.82
C GLN A 73 -1.46 -4.03 4.34
N TYR A 74 -2.60 -3.54 3.90
CA TYR A 74 -2.77 -2.14 3.50
C TYR A 74 -2.67 -1.22 4.73
N ALA A 75 -1.87 -0.16 4.65
CA ALA A 75 -1.71 0.79 5.75
C ALA A 75 -3.06 1.37 6.24
N GLY A 76 -3.95 1.74 5.31
CA GLY A 76 -5.29 2.21 5.64
C GLY A 76 -6.16 1.18 6.38
N TYR A 77 -5.93 -0.12 6.15
CA TYR A 77 -6.61 -1.16 6.92
C TYR A 77 -6.05 -1.24 8.34
N ILE A 78 -4.72 -1.23 8.51
CA ILE A 78 -4.10 -1.24 9.85
C ILE A 78 -4.57 -0.03 10.65
N PHE A 79 -4.48 1.18 10.08
CA PHE A 79 -5.00 2.42 10.67
C PHE A 79 -6.45 2.25 11.14
N LYS A 80 -7.32 1.78 10.23
CA LYS A 80 -8.74 1.63 10.54
C LYS A 80 -8.98 0.61 11.65
N GLN A 81 -8.31 -0.53 11.62
CA GLN A 81 -8.52 -1.56 12.65
C GLN A 81 -8.03 -1.10 14.02
N THR A 82 -6.85 -0.48 14.09
CA THR A 82 -6.32 0.08 15.36
C THR A 82 -7.27 1.14 15.90
N LEU A 83 -7.74 2.06 15.07
CA LEU A 83 -8.71 3.07 15.46
C LEU A 83 -10.06 2.46 15.90
N ASP A 84 -10.55 1.43 15.20
CA ASP A 84 -11.79 0.76 15.56
C ASP A 84 -11.69 0.07 16.95
N PHE A 85 -10.51 -0.45 17.31
CA PHE A 85 -10.26 -0.99 18.66
C PHE A 85 -10.21 0.11 19.73
N GLN A 86 -9.61 1.26 19.45
CA GLN A 86 -9.60 2.43 20.36
C GLN A 86 -11.00 2.96 20.62
N LEU A 87 -11.84 3.00 19.58
CA LEU A 87 -13.21 3.54 19.64
C LEU A 87 -14.24 2.51 20.10
N GLY A 88 -13.88 1.24 20.26
CA GLY A 88 -14.81 0.16 20.61
C GLY A 88 -15.76 -0.23 19.46
N ASN A 89 -15.45 0.15 18.22
CA ASN A 89 -16.16 -0.31 17.02
C ASN A 89 -15.80 -1.77 16.66
N ARG A 90 -14.60 -2.21 17.10
CA ARG A 90 -14.15 -3.59 17.05
C ARG A 90 -13.76 -4.02 18.46
N ASN A 91 -14.31 -5.15 18.89
CA ASN A 91 -14.16 -5.62 20.27
C ASN A 91 -13.18 -6.78 20.35
N ASP A 92 -12.10 -6.58 21.10
CA ASP A 92 -11.17 -7.61 21.59
C ASP A 92 -10.41 -7.00 22.77
N ASP A 93 -10.50 -7.61 23.96
CA ASP A 93 -9.96 -7.00 25.19
C ASP A 93 -8.46 -6.72 25.09
N THR A 94 -7.72 -7.62 24.43
CA THR A 94 -6.26 -7.50 24.26
C THR A 94 -5.94 -6.35 23.32
N MET A 95 -6.52 -6.34 22.12
CA MET A 95 -6.26 -5.32 21.12
C MET A 95 -6.84 -3.96 21.48
N SER A 96 -7.95 -3.88 22.20
CA SER A 96 -8.44 -2.60 22.74
C SER A 96 -7.45 -1.99 23.74
N ALA A 97 -6.85 -2.81 24.61
CA ALA A 97 -5.80 -2.33 25.51
C ALA A 97 -4.53 -1.93 24.75
N MET A 98 -4.08 -2.73 23.78
CA MET A 98 -2.90 -2.42 22.96
C MET A 98 -3.08 -1.17 22.12
N ALA A 99 -4.23 -1.04 21.45
CA ALA A 99 -4.54 0.13 20.64
C ALA A 99 -4.67 1.40 21.50
N GLY A 100 -5.15 1.28 22.74
CA GLY A 100 -5.20 2.38 23.71
C GLY A 100 -3.83 2.95 24.10
N MET A 101 -2.73 2.22 23.87
CA MET A 101 -1.37 2.71 24.10
C MET A 101 -0.83 3.56 22.93
N VAL A 102 -1.51 3.56 21.77
CA VAL A 102 -1.17 4.42 20.63
C VAL A 102 -1.86 5.78 20.83
N THR A 103 -1.24 6.68 21.60
CA THR A 103 -1.92 7.90 22.06
C THR A 103 -1.86 9.05 21.08
N GLU A 104 -0.80 9.14 20.28
CA GLU A 104 -0.65 10.22 19.31
C GLU A 104 -1.32 9.86 17.99
N ALA A 105 -2.10 10.79 17.44
CA ALA A 105 -2.82 10.57 16.19
C ALA A 105 -1.88 10.28 15.00
N GLN A 106 -0.64 10.74 15.07
CA GLN A 106 0.37 10.47 14.04
C GLN A 106 0.88 9.02 14.10
N ASP A 107 0.97 8.44 15.30
CA ASP A 107 1.41 7.05 15.52
C ASP A 107 0.46 6.02 14.91
N LEU A 108 -0.82 6.38 14.70
CA LEU A 108 -1.77 5.54 13.98
C LEU A 108 -1.46 5.42 12.49
N LYS A 109 -0.76 6.43 11.94
CA LYS A 109 -0.43 6.52 10.51
C LYS A 109 0.96 6.03 10.18
N ASP A 110 1.88 6.16 11.14
CA ASP A 110 3.27 5.69 11.08
C ASP A 110 3.33 4.17 11.27
#